data_AF-A0A842QQ53-F1
#
_entry.id   AF-A0A842QQ53-F1
#
_cell.length_a   1.000
_cell.length_b   1.000
_cell.length_c   1.000
_cell.angle_alpha   90.00
_cell.angle_beta   90.00
_cell.angle_gamma   90.00
#
_symmetry.space_group_name_H-M   'P 1'
#
loop_
_entity.id
_entity.type
_entity.pdbx_description
1 polymer ?
#
loop_
_entity_poly.entity_id
_entity_poly.type
_entity_poly.pdbx_seq_one_letter_code
_entity_poly.pdbx_strand_id
1 'polypeptide(L)'
;MSGSSFVPSPDVRMIILTLISSSIALGISSGVSVYEAEIIEGEKEVEELENAMLVNLDGAVQTQSLKLNALLSAFINFGTPLFAMIIAVTPFILSTTGFLGTRTAGGLSIVLSLGTLTAVGAYMGKDTNGNAILKGFRMAFFGTIAFLVGYLLESVI
;
A
#
# COMPACT_ATOMS: atom_id res chain seq x y z
N MET A 1 -3.19 -6.02 8.65
CA MET A 1 -4.00 -6.61 9.74
C MET A 1 -3.48 -8.02 9.95
N SER A 2 -2.83 -8.30 11.07
CA SER A 2 -2.27 -9.63 11.36
C SER A 2 -3.20 -10.34 12.36
N GLY A 3 -3.65 -11.56 12.04
CA GLY A 3 -4.60 -12.36 12.83
C GLY A 3 -4.05 -12.85 14.17
N SER A 4 -2.75 -12.67 14.39
CA SER A 4 -1.95 -13.03 15.56
C SER A 4 -2.45 -12.50 16.89
N SER A 5 -3.36 -11.53 16.87
CA SER A 5 -4.00 -11.00 18.09
C SER A 5 -4.99 -11.98 18.75
N PHE A 6 -5.37 -13.07 18.08
CA PHE A 6 -6.30 -14.09 18.59
C PHE A 6 -5.64 -15.43 18.93
N VAL A 7 -4.31 -15.55 18.76
CA VAL A 7 -3.54 -16.75 19.12
C VAL A 7 -3.22 -16.72 20.63
N PRO A 8 -3.14 -17.86 21.35
CA PRO A 8 -3.01 -17.91 22.81
C PRO A 8 -1.76 -17.24 23.42
N SER A 9 -0.76 -16.91 22.60
CA SER A 9 0.42 -16.15 23.00
C SER A 9 0.79 -15.14 21.91
N PRO A 10 0.09 -13.98 21.81
CA PRO A 10 0.42 -12.95 20.85
C PRO A 10 1.72 -12.30 21.28
N ASP A 11 2.84 -12.71 20.67
CA ASP A 11 4.09 -11.99 20.85
C ASP A 11 4.01 -10.71 20.03
N VAL A 12 3.55 -9.62 20.66
CA VAL A 12 3.35 -8.31 20.03
C VAL A 12 4.60 -7.87 19.26
N ARG A 13 5.78 -8.28 19.73
CA ARG A 13 7.05 -8.06 19.06
C ARG A 13 7.13 -8.75 17.70
N MET A 14 6.67 -9.99 17.58
CA MET A 14 6.62 -10.73 16.31
C MET A 14 5.64 -10.05 15.33
N ILE A 15 4.48 -9.60 15.82
CA ILE A 15 3.49 -8.87 14.99
C ILE A 15 4.10 -7.62 14.38
N ILE A 16 4.77 -6.81 15.20
CA ILE A 16 5.42 -5.56 14.76
C ILE A 16 6.53 -5.86 13.76
N LEU A 17 7.38 -6.87 14.01
CA LEU A 17 8.45 -7.26 13.10
C LEU A 17 7.92 -7.74 11.75
N THR A 18 6.87 -8.55 11.73
CA THR A 18 6.21 -8.98 10.49
C THR A 18 5.63 -7.80 9.73
N LEU A 19 4.93 -6.88 10.41
CA LEU A 19 4.36 -5.69 9.76
C LEU A 19 5.44 -4.80 9.14
N ILE A 20 6.54 -4.54 9.86
CA ILE A 20 7.64 -3.73 9.36
C ILE A 20 8.32 -4.41 8.17
N SER A 21 8.72 -5.68 8.31
CA SER A 21 9.43 -6.41 7.25
C SER A 21 8.60 -6.56 5.99
N SER A 22 7.31 -6.94 6.10
CA SER A 22 6.40 -7.04 4.96
C SER A 22 6.19 -5.69 4.28
N SER A 23 6.08 -4.60 5.04
CA SER A 23 5.83 -3.26 4.46
C SER A 23 7.05 -2.70 3.74
N ILE A 24 8.26 -2.96 4.26
CA ILE A 24 9.50 -2.62 3.56
C ILE A 24 9.60 -3.45 2.28
N ALA A 25 9.36 -4.76 2.35
CA ALA A 25 9.41 -5.65 1.17
C ALA A 25 8.41 -5.20 0.10
N LEU A 26 7.17 -4.92 0.49
CA LEU A 26 6.12 -4.38 -0.40
C LEU A 26 6.52 -3.01 -0.98
N GLY A 27 7.06 -2.12 -0.14
CA GLY A 27 7.52 -0.80 -0.57
C GLY A 27 8.60 -0.89 -1.64
N ILE A 28 9.66 -1.69 -1.39
CA ILE A 28 10.76 -1.89 -2.36
C ILE A 28 10.20 -2.48 -3.65
N SER A 29 9.46 -3.58 -3.54
CA SER A 29 8.91 -4.28 -4.71
C SER A 29 8.02 -3.36 -5.53
N SER A 30 7.09 -2.64 -4.89
CA SER A 30 6.16 -1.73 -5.58
C SER A 30 6.88 -0.53 -6.18
N GLY A 31 7.85 0.06 -5.46
CA GLY A 31 8.60 1.21 -5.94
C GLY A 31 9.39 0.88 -7.20
N VAL A 32 10.10 -0.25 -7.21
CA VAL A 32 10.86 -0.70 -8.39
C VAL A 32 9.93 -1.00 -9.56
N SER A 33 8.82 -1.71 -9.33
CA SER A 33 7.85 -2.01 -10.39
C SER A 33 7.26 -0.76 -11.05
N VAL A 34 6.96 0.28 -10.25
CA VAL A 34 6.45 1.56 -10.79
C VAL A 34 7.53 2.32 -11.54
N TYR A 35 8.76 2.37 -11.02
CA TYR A 35 9.88 3.00 -11.71
C TYR A 35 10.09 2.42 -13.11
N GLU A 36 10.17 1.09 -13.20
CA GLU A 36 10.37 0.41 -14.49
C GLU A 36 9.18 0.63 -15.43
N ALA A 37 7.95 0.57 -14.91
CA ALA A 37 6.75 0.83 -15.71
C ALA A 37 6.73 2.25 -16.29
N GLU A 38 7.03 3.29 -15.50
CA GLU A 38 7.03 4.67 -15.99
C GLU A 38 8.13 4.94 -17.01
N ILE A 39 9.29 4.30 -16.89
CA ILE A 39 10.34 4.39 -17.91
C ILE A 39 9.86 3.77 -19.23
N ILE A 40 9.29 2.56 -19.18
CA ILE A 40 8.82 1.85 -20.37
C ILE A 40 7.65 2.61 -21.03
N GLU A 41 6.68 3.07 -20.24
CA GLU A 41 5.56 3.88 -20.76
C GLU A 41 6.06 5.20 -21.35
N GLY A 42 6.99 5.86 -20.67
CA GLY A 42 7.60 7.10 -21.16
C GLY A 42 8.36 6.92 -22.48
N GLU A 43 9.21 5.90 -22.58
CA GLU A 43 9.95 5.59 -23.82
C GLU A 43 9.00 5.25 -24.98
N LYS A 44 7.94 4.47 -24.70
CA LYS A 44 6.92 4.13 -25.70
C LYS A 44 6.14 5.35 -26.18
N GLU A 45 5.78 6.28 -25.29
CA GLU A 45 5.09 7.52 -25.66
C GLU A 45 5.97 8.38 -26.59
N VAL A 46 7.28 8.44 -26.36
CA VAL A 46 8.23 9.12 -27.25
C VAL A 46 8.29 8.45 -28.62
N GLU A 47 8.41 7.12 -28.67
CA GLU A 47 8.44 6.35 -29.92
C GLU A 47 7.15 6.55 -30.75
N GLU A 48 5.98 6.57 -30.10
CA GLU A 48 4.70 6.83 -30.76
C GLU A 48 4.66 8.26 -31.37
N LEU A 49 5.21 9.25 -30.67
CA LEU A 49 5.31 10.63 -31.14
C LEU A 49 6.29 10.78 -32.33
N GLU A 50 7.45 10.12 -32.28
CA GLU A 50 8.43 10.11 -33.38
C GLU A 50 7.82 9.54 -34.67
N ASN A 51 7.12 8.40 -34.55
CA ASN A 51 6.44 7.76 -35.66
C ASN A 51 5.33 8.64 -36.25
N ALA A 52 4.57 9.35 -35.41
CA ALA A 52 3.52 10.25 -35.86
C ALA A 52 4.06 11.50 -36.57
N MET A 53 5.23 11.99 -36.18
CA MET A 53 5.85 13.20 -36.76
C MET A 53 6.84 12.90 -37.89
N LEU A 54 7.20 11.62 -38.12
CA LEU A 54 8.25 11.21 -39.06
C LEU A 54 9.58 11.93 -38.83
N VAL A 55 9.85 12.30 -37.57
CA VAL A 55 11.05 13.02 -37.12
C VAL A 55 11.61 12.27 -35.92
N ASN A 56 12.91 12.00 -35.93
CA ASN A 56 13.60 11.49 -34.75
C ASN A 56 13.69 12.59 -33.70
N LEU A 57 13.13 12.35 -32.52
CA LEU A 57 13.22 13.18 -31.32
C LEU A 57 14.45 12.78 -30.48
N ASP A 58 15.47 12.19 -31.10
CA ASP A 58 16.72 11.77 -30.48
C ASP A 58 17.24 12.87 -29.52
N GLY A 59 17.14 12.60 -28.21
CA GLY A 59 17.58 13.52 -27.14
C GLY A 59 16.68 14.73 -26.84
N ALA A 60 15.54 14.90 -27.50
CA ALA A 60 14.64 16.06 -27.34
C ALA A 60 13.68 15.91 -26.15
N VAL A 61 13.21 14.70 -25.85
CA VAL A 61 12.54 14.42 -24.57
C VAL A 61 13.65 14.17 -23.57
N GLN A 62 13.88 15.15 -22.70
CA GLN A 62 14.94 15.13 -21.71
C GLN A 62 14.82 13.82 -20.90
N THR A 63 15.62 12.80 -21.22
CA THR A 63 15.60 11.47 -20.58
C THR A 63 15.73 11.59 -19.06
N GLN A 64 16.34 12.68 -18.61
CA GLN A 64 16.41 13.06 -17.21
C GLN A 64 15.04 13.40 -16.61
N SER A 65 14.15 14.09 -17.33
CA SER A 65 12.77 14.38 -16.87
C SER A 65 11.95 13.11 -16.73
N LEU A 66 12.03 12.18 -17.68
CA LEU A 66 11.36 10.86 -17.57
C LEU A 66 11.87 10.10 -16.33
N LYS A 67 13.20 10.01 -16.16
CA LYS A 67 13.81 9.35 -15.01
C LYS A 67 13.45 10.01 -13.68
N LEU A 68 13.35 11.34 -13.64
CA LEU A 68 12.96 12.07 -12.44
C LEU A 68 11.49 11.84 -12.09
N ASN A 69 10.59 11.84 -13.07
CA ASN A 69 9.18 11.52 -12.85
C ASN A 69 9.01 10.08 -12.34
N ALA A 70 9.64 9.12 -13.02
CA ALA A 70 9.69 7.71 -12.61
C ALA A 70 10.20 7.55 -11.18
N LEU A 71 11.28 8.26 -10.83
CA LEU A 71 11.85 8.22 -9.49
C LEU A 71 10.89 8.80 -8.44
N LEU A 72 10.21 9.92 -8.73
CA LEU A 72 9.25 10.55 -7.82
C LEU A 72 8.04 9.64 -7.58
N SER A 73 7.46 9.08 -8.64
CA SER A 73 6.33 8.16 -8.54
C SER A 73 6.69 6.87 -7.81
N ALA A 74 7.89 6.34 -8.06
CA ALA A 74 8.43 5.20 -7.33
C ALA A 74 8.60 5.49 -5.83
N PHE A 75 9.09 6.69 -5.49
CA PHE A 75 9.28 7.11 -4.11
C PHE A 75 7.94 7.26 -3.36
N ILE A 76 6.93 7.84 -4.01
CA ILE A 76 5.57 7.97 -3.46
C ILE A 76 4.96 6.56 -3.24
N ASN A 77 5.11 5.66 -4.21
CA ASN A 77 4.61 4.29 -4.09
C ASN A 77 5.33 3.50 -3.00
N PHE A 78 6.66 3.67 -2.86
CA PHE A 78 7.44 3.08 -1.79
C PHE A 78 6.95 3.53 -0.40
N GLY A 79 6.65 4.83 -0.25
CA GLY A 79 6.18 5.40 1.01
C GLY A 79 4.78 4.93 1.43
N THR A 80 3.91 4.67 0.45
CA THR A 80 2.49 4.33 0.68
C THR A 80 2.27 3.16 1.68
N PRO A 81 2.87 1.96 1.51
CA PRO A 81 2.72 0.87 2.47
C PRO A 81 3.36 1.17 3.83
N LEU A 82 4.43 1.99 3.88
CA LEU A 82 5.07 2.39 5.13
C LEU A 82 4.15 3.27 5.98
N PHE A 83 3.45 4.22 5.35
CA PHE A 83 2.44 5.04 6.04
C PHE A 83 1.27 4.18 6.55
N ALA A 84 0.79 3.24 5.74
CA ALA A 84 -0.26 2.31 6.18
C ALA A 84 0.18 1.46 7.38
N MET A 85 1.44 1.01 7.38
CA MET A 85 2.04 0.24 8.48
C MET A 85 2.10 1.04 9.79
N ILE A 86 2.52 2.30 9.74
CA ILE A 86 2.58 3.17 10.94
C ILE A 86 1.21 3.25 11.61
N ILE A 87 0.14 3.43 10.82
CA ILE A 87 -1.22 3.48 11.35
C ILE A 87 -1.63 2.13 11.96
N ALA A 88 -1.30 1.02 11.30
CA ALA A 88 -1.63 -0.31 11.79
C ALA A 88 -0.88 -0.71 13.09
N VAL A 89 0.38 -0.26 13.25
CA VAL A 89 1.25 -0.56 14.39
C VAL A 89 0.92 0.29 15.63
N THR A 90 0.40 1.51 15.43
CA THR A 90 0.05 2.45 16.51
C THR A 90 -0.70 1.80 17.71
N PRO A 91 -1.83 1.10 17.52
CA PRO A 91 -2.56 0.47 18.63
C PRO A 91 -1.78 -0.65 19.34
N PHE A 92 -0.87 -1.33 18.64
CA PHE A 92 -0.02 -2.36 19.25
C PHE A 92 1.05 -1.75 20.16
N ILE A 93 1.66 -0.63 19.75
CA ILE A 93 2.59 0.13 20.60
C ILE A 93 1.88 0.60 21.87
N LEU A 94 0.65 1.12 21.77
CA LEU A 94 -0.15 1.50 22.94
C LEU A 94 -0.51 0.32 23.86
N SER A 95 -0.57 -0.91 23.34
CA SER A 95 -0.75 -2.10 24.18
C SER A 95 0.52 -2.44 24.99
N THR A 96 1.70 -2.19 24.42
CA THR A 96 2.98 -2.47 25.10
C THR A 96 3.25 -1.53 26.28
N THR A 97 2.60 -0.37 26.34
CA THR A 97 2.71 0.58 27.46
C THR A 97 1.74 0.27 28.61
N GLY A 98 0.94 -0.80 28.52
CA GLY A 98 0.04 -1.24 29.59
C GLY A 98 -1.32 -0.52 29.64
N PHE A 99 -1.59 0.41 28.71
CA PHE A 99 -2.86 1.13 28.64
C PHE A 99 -4.00 0.31 28.01
N LEU A 100 -3.70 -0.72 27.21
CA LEU A 100 -4.69 -1.55 26.53
C LEU A 100 -4.32 -3.04 26.60
N GLY A 101 -5.33 -3.90 26.76
CA GLY A 101 -5.16 -5.35 26.62
C GLY A 101 -4.91 -5.75 25.15
N THR A 102 -4.17 -6.83 24.93
CA THR A 102 -3.74 -7.30 23.60
C THR A 102 -4.93 -7.57 22.66
N ARG A 103 -6.06 -8.09 23.18
CA ARG A 103 -7.30 -8.25 22.40
C ARG A 103 -7.91 -6.93 21.95
N THR A 104 -7.96 -5.94 22.84
CA THR A 104 -8.51 -4.61 22.51
C THR A 104 -7.64 -3.88 21.49
N ALA A 105 -6.32 -4.04 21.57
CA ALA A 105 -5.37 -3.48 20.61
C ALA A 105 -5.52 -4.10 19.22
N GLY A 106 -5.71 -5.41 19.13
CA GLY A 106 -5.99 -6.11 17.87
C GLY A 106 -7.28 -5.61 17.21
N GLY A 107 -8.37 -5.50 17.98
CA GLY A 107 -9.65 -4.97 17.49
C GLY A 107 -9.52 -3.52 16.98
N LEU A 108 -8.82 -2.65 17.71
CA LEU A 108 -8.56 -1.28 17.28
C LEU A 108 -7.71 -1.20 16.02
N SER A 109 -6.69 -2.05 15.88
CA SER A 109 -5.86 -2.12 14.67
C SER A 109 -6.67 -2.51 13.43
N ILE A 110 -7.60 -3.45 13.58
CA ILE A 110 -8.52 -3.88 12.52
C ILE A 110 -9.40 -2.72 12.08
N VAL A 111 -10.06 -2.05 13.04
CA VAL A 111 -10.95 -0.92 12.77
C VAL A 111 -10.19 0.24 12.13
N LEU A 112 -8.99 0.57 12.63
CA LEU A 112 -8.14 1.61 12.06
C LEU A 112 -7.69 1.27 10.65
N SER A 113 -7.26 0.03 10.40
CA SER A 113 -6.78 -0.40 9.08
C SER A 113 -7.90 -0.44 8.04
N LEU A 114 -9.10 -0.91 8.41
CA LEU A 114 -10.26 -0.87 7.51
C LEU A 114 -10.75 0.56 7.30
N GLY A 115 -10.70 1.40 8.35
CA GLY A 115 -11.03 2.81 8.27
C GLY A 115 -10.12 3.57 7.31
N THR A 116 -8.79 3.36 7.40
CA THR A 116 -7.83 3.97 6.45
C THR A 116 -8.04 3.47 5.04
N LEU A 117 -8.24 2.15 4.85
CA LEU A 117 -8.49 1.57 3.54
C LEU A 117 -9.77 2.14 2.89
N THR A 118 -10.83 2.29 3.68
CA THR A 118 -12.09 2.88 3.24
C THR A 118 -11.92 4.36 2.91
N ALA A 119 -11.19 5.11 3.74
CA ALA A 119 -10.93 6.53 3.52
C ALA A 119 -10.10 6.78 2.24
N VAL A 120 -9.03 6.01 2.04
CA VAL A 120 -8.20 6.08 0.82
C VAL A 120 -9.04 5.67 -0.41
N GLY A 121 -9.80 4.58 -0.31
CA GLY A 121 -10.67 4.14 -1.41
C GLY A 121 -11.77 5.13 -1.77
N ALA A 122 -12.33 5.83 -0.77
CA ALA A 122 -13.28 6.92 -0.99
C ALA A 122 -12.60 8.14 -1.62
N TYR A 123 -11.40 8.50 -1.18
CA TYR A 123 -10.62 9.61 -1.73
C TYR A 123 -10.28 9.38 -3.20
N MET A 124 -9.68 8.24 -3.56
CA MET A 124 -9.41 7.87 -4.96
C MET A 124 -10.70 7.78 -5.80
N GLY A 125 -11.82 7.50 -5.15
CA GLY A 125 -13.10 7.42 -5.82
C GLY A 125 -13.74 8.76 -6.14
N LYS A 126 -13.30 9.86 -5.51
CA LYS A 126 -13.82 11.21 -5.77
C LYS A 126 -13.35 11.77 -7.12
N ASP A 127 -12.13 11.47 -7.53
CA ASP A 127 -11.53 12.02 -8.75
C ASP A 127 -11.87 11.21 -10.01
N THR A 128 -12.46 10.02 -9.84
CA THR A 128 -13.07 9.27 -10.94
C THR A 128 -14.56 9.56 -10.99
N ASN A 129 -15.13 9.64 -12.18
CA ASN A 129 -16.54 9.92 -12.51
C ASN A 129 -17.61 8.90 -11.95
N GLY A 130 -17.37 8.28 -10.80
CA GLY A 130 -18.24 7.30 -10.16
C GLY A 130 -18.44 7.53 -8.66
N ASN A 131 -19.32 6.76 -8.02
CA ASN A 131 -19.64 6.94 -6.60
C ASN A 131 -18.43 6.62 -5.71
N ALA A 132 -17.79 7.65 -5.15
CA ALA A 132 -16.68 7.56 -4.21
C ALA A 132 -16.94 6.56 -3.07
N ILE A 133 -18.15 6.58 -2.52
CA ILE A 133 -18.60 5.67 -1.45
C ILE A 133 -18.55 4.20 -1.91
N LEU A 134 -18.98 3.90 -3.14
CA LEU A 134 -19.01 2.54 -3.67
C LEU A 134 -17.58 1.98 -3.82
N LYS A 135 -16.63 2.82 -4.26
CA LYS A 135 -15.22 2.45 -4.35
C LYS A 135 -14.58 2.21 -2.97
N GLY A 136 -14.92 3.05 -1.99
CA GLY A 136 -14.52 2.84 -0.59
C GLY A 136 -15.02 1.50 -0.05
N PHE A 137 -16.31 1.19 -0.23
CA PHE A 137 -16.88 -0.12 0.16
C PHE A 137 -16.24 -1.30 -0.58
N ARG A 138 -15.94 -1.14 -1.88
CA ARG A 138 -15.26 -2.19 -2.65
C ARG A 138 -13.87 -2.47 -2.10
N MET A 139 -13.09 -1.43 -1.75
CA MET A 139 -11.78 -1.63 -1.13
C MET A 139 -11.90 -2.24 0.27
N ALA A 140 -12.86 -1.79 1.09
CA ALA A 140 -13.14 -2.40 2.40
C ALA A 140 -13.50 -3.89 2.28
N PHE A 141 -14.26 -4.26 1.25
CA PHE A 141 -14.61 -5.66 0.97
C PHE A 141 -13.37 -6.51 0.68
N PHE A 142 -12.48 -6.05 -0.21
CA PHE A 142 -11.22 -6.75 -0.48
C PHE A 142 -10.31 -6.82 0.77
N GLY A 143 -10.23 -5.75 1.55
CA GLY A 143 -9.49 -5.74 2.82
C GLY A 143 -10.04 -6.75 3.83
N THR A 144 -11.38 -6.88 3.90
CA THR A 144 -12.06 -7.85 4.76
C THR A 144 -11.78 -9.29 4.31
N ILE A 145 -11.81 -9.56 3.00
CA ILE A 145 -11.45 -10.88 2.46
C ILE A 145 -10.00 -11.22 2.80
N ALA A 146 -9.07 -10.30 2.57
CA ALA A 146 -7.65 -10.51 2.88
C ALA A 146 -7.44 -10.80 4.38
N PHE A 147 -8.15 -10.08 5.25
CA PHE A 147 -8.15 -10.34 6.69
C PHE A 147 -8.69 -11.74 7.03
N LEU A 148 -9.84 -12.14 6.46
CA LEU A 148 -10.43 -13.45 6.69
C LEU A 148 -9.50 -14.58 6.24
N VAL A 149 -8.89 -14.44 5.06
CA VAL A 149 -7.92 -15.43 4.55
C VAL A 149 -6.70 -15.53 5.48
N GLY A 150 -6.16 -14.40 5.91
CA GLY A 150 -5.04 -14.37 6.86
C GLY A 150 -5.41 -15.03 8.20
N TYR A 151 -6.58 -14.71 8.73
CA TYR A 151 -7.10 -15.30 9.97
C TYR A 151 -7.30 -16.83 9.84
N LEU A 152 -7.87 -17.30 8.72
CA LEU A 152 -8.04 -18.73 8.46
C LEU A 152 -6.70 -19.47 8.38
N LEU A 153 -5.72 -18.91 7.66
CA LEU A 153 -4.38 -19.51 7.57
C LEU A 153 -3.72 -19.62 8.94
N GLU A 154 -3.84 -18.58 9.76
CA GLU A 154 -3.27 -18.56 11.11
C GLU A 154 -4.02 -19.45 12.10
N SER A 155 -5.30 -19.72 11.87
CA SER A 155 -6.08 -20.68 12.68
C SER A 155 -5.74 -22.15 12.40
N VAL A 156 -5.09 -22.43 11.26
CA VAL A 156 -4.73 -23.79 10.81
C VAL A 156 -3.30 -24.18 11.23
N ILE A 157 -2.44 -23.20 11.50
CA ILE A 157 -1.04 -23.37 11.92
C ILE A 157 -0.93 -23.30 13.44
#